data_AF-A0A9D9PC08-F1
#
_entry.id   AF-A0A9D9PC08-F1
#
_cell.length_a   1.000
_cell.length_b   1.000
_cell.length_c   1.000
_cell.angle_alpha   90.00
_cell.angle_beta   90.00
_cell.angle_gamma   90.00
#
_symmetry.space_group_name_H-M   'P 1'
#
loop_
_entity.id
_entity.type
_entity.pdbx_description
1 polymer ?
#
loop_
_entity_poly.entity_id
_entity_poly.type
_entity_poly.pdbx_seq_one_letter_code
_entity_poly.pdbx_strand_id
1 'polypeptide(L)'
;MFDRHLWQRQIIDYLDVFARHPRQEVQLSGGAGVVPHLALRTLHPFFHAFHTYPVDATITLAAITHDAGANLLVQRVLRNRYPTVMDIDRDLRASQEVCVTVEHLVVELQTIPLAIQRLNARRGSWLRSTIERELDAYPWSFARIRNLLRELNEQNRIESLRRLRSCNGRYGADDLALIEASLSDAVAQVRAYAARLLGVMVDAPPMSLVIRLLQVALRDSDAETRFAAARALGLLRERAVTNDALTYIESHLCHEDPFYRSAAALVLGQLGDYA
;
A
#
# COMPACT_ATOMS: atom_id res chain seq x y z
N MET A 1 -21.79 -15.03 22.99
CA MET A 1 -20.56 -15.74 22.58
C MET A 1 -19.67 -14.72 21.89
N PHE A 2 -18.42 -14.63 22.31
CA PHE A 2 -17.43 -13.79 21.63
C PHE A 2 -16.80 -14.59 20.49
N ASP A 3 -16.75 -13.99 19.29
CA ASP A 3 -16.17 -14.60 18.11
C ASP A 3 -15.41 -13.54 17.29
N ARG A 4 -14.74 -13.99 16.20
CA ARG A 4 -13.96 -13.12 15.32
C ARG A 4 -14.81 -12.00 14.71
N HIS A 5 -16.06 -12.27 14.35
CA HIS A 5 -16.93 -11.28 13.71
C HIS A 5 -17.37 -10.19 14.67
N LEU A 6 -17.74 -10.56 15.90
CA LEU A 6 -18.07 -9.61 16.96
C LEU A 6 -16.86 -8.76 17.33
N TRP A 7 -15.67 -9.37 17.42
CA TRP A 7 -14.43 -8.64 17.65
C TRP A 7 -14.20 -7.59 16.56
N GLN A 8 -14.25 -7.99 15.28
CA GLN A 8 -14.07 -7.06 14.17
C GLN A 8 -15.14 -5.97 14.13
N ARG A 9 -16.41 -6.29 14.43
CA ARG A 9 -17.50 -5.30 14.50
C ARG A 9 -17.24 -4.23 15.56
N GLN A 10 -16.81 -4.62 16.76
CA GLN A 10 -16.49 -3.66 17.82
C GLN A 10 -15.31 -2.74 17.46
N ILE A 11 -14.34 -3.24 16.69
CA ILE A 11 -13.26 -2.42 16.13
C ILE A 11 -13.84 -1.41 15.13
N ILE A 12 -14.71 -1.85 14.22
CA ILE A 12 -15.37 -0.99 13.24
C ILE A 12 -16.14 0.15 13.91
N ASP A 13 -16.95 -0.16 14.93
CA ASP A 13 -17.75 0.82 15.67
C ASP A 13 -16.86 1.90 16.28
N TYR A 14 -15.70 1.51 16.84
CA TYR A 14 -14.71 2.47 17.32
C TYR A 14 -14.10 3.31 16.19
N LEU A 15 -13.75 2.68 15.07
CA LEU A 15 -13.09 3.36 13.96
C LEU A 15 -13.99 4.42 13.30
N ASP A 16 -15.31 4.26 13.35
CA ASP A 16 -16.26 5.27 12.88
C ASP A 16 -16.21 6.55 13.73
N VAL A 17 -15.96 6.43 15.04
CA VAL A 17 -15.72 7.56 15.94
C VAL A 17 -14.33 8.15 15.68
N PHE A 18 -13.32 7.29 15.60
CA PHE A 18 -11.93 7.69 15.33
C PHE A 18 -11.78 8.52 14.05
N ALA A 19 -12.52 8.17 12.99
CA ALA A 19 -12.46 8.86 11.71
C ALA A 19 -12.81 10.35 11.79
N ARG A 20 -13.60 10.77 12.79
CA ARG A 20 -14.03 12.16 12.99
C ARG A 20 -12.87 13.07 13.40
N HIS A 21 -12.09 12.67 14.40
CA HIS A 21 -10.99 13.46 14.97
C HIS A 21 -9.79 12.57 15.39
N PRO A 22 -9.10 11.92 14.43
CA PRO A 22 -8.15 10.85 14.75
C PRO A 22 -6.90 11.34 15.50
N ARG A 23 -6.44 12.56 15.22
CA ARG A 23 -5.31 13.19 15.94
C ARG A 23 -5.66 13.48 17.40
N GLN A 24 -6.87 13.98 17.63
CA GLN A 24 -7.35 14.33 18.97
C GLN A 24 -7.55 13.06 19.80
N GLU A 25 -8.13 12.00 19.21
CA GLU A 25 -8.26 10.68 19.85
C GLU A 25 -6.93 10.12 20.34
N VAL A 26 -5.86 10.23 19.53
CA VAL A 26 -4.50 9.76 19.90
C VAL A 26 -3.85 10.67 20.95
N GLN A 27 -4.13 11.97 20.91
CA GLN A 27 -3.62 12.92 21.92
C GLN A 27 -4.28 12.71 23.28
N LEU A 28 -5.59 12.46 23.30
CA LEU A 28 -6.36 12.26 24.53
C LEU A 28 -6.05 10.93 25.22
N SER A 29 -5.52 9.94 24.50
CA SER A 29 -5.21 8.62 25.03
C SER A 29 -3.83 8.49 25.69
N GLY A 30 -3.19 9.62 25.99
CA GLY A 30 -1.93 9.68 26.76
C GLY A 30 -0.67 9.86 25.92
N GLY A 31 -0.79 10.06 24.60
CA GLY A 31 0.30 10.56 23.76
C GLY A 31 1.41 9.55 23.42
N ALA A 32 1.24 8.26 23.71
CA ALA A 32 2.27 7.24 23.44
C ALA A 32 2.50 6.97 21.93
N GLY A 33 1.60 7.45 21.07
CA GLY A 33 1.69 7.29 19.61
C GLY A 33 0.46 6.61 19.01
N VAL A 34 0.44 6.54 17.69
CA VAL A 34 -0.61 5.88 16.90
C VAL A 34 -0.52 4.36 16.98
N VAL A 35 0.68 3.78 16.90
CA VAL A 35 0.91 2.32 16.96
C VAL A 35 0.34 1.71 18.25
N PRO A 36 0.73 2.17 19.46
CA PRO A 36 0.21 1.59 20.70
C PRO A 36 -1.29 1.90 20.87
N HIS A 37 -1.78 3.02 20.34
CA HIS A 37 -3.21 3.34 20.35
C HIS A 37 -4.02 2.36 19.52
N LEU A 38 -3.62 2.09 18.27
CA LEU A 38 -4.30 1.12 17.41
C LEU A 38 -4.15 -0.31 17.93
N ALA A 39 -3.01 -0.66 18.52
CA ALA A 39 -2.81 -1.94 19.21
C ALA A 39 -3.81 -2.11 20.37
N LEU A 40 -3.92 -1.12 21.25
CA LEU A 40 -4.88 -1.15 22.35
C LEU A 40 -6.31 -1.28 21.83
N ARG A 41 -6.67 -0.52 20.80
CA ARG A 41 -8.03 -0.57 20.22
C ARG A 41 -8.34 -1.89 19.55
N THR A 42 -7.34 -2.55 18.99
CA THR A 42 -7.47 -3.92 18.46
C THR A 42 -7.68 -4.91 19.60
N LEU A 43 -6.98 -4.76 20.74
CA LEU A 43 -7.06 -5.69 21.87
C LEU A 43 -8.26 -5.44 22.82
N HIS A 44 -8.80 -4.23 22.84
CA HIS A 44 -9.84 -3.82 23.78
C HIS A 44 -11.09 -4.71 23.76
N PRO A 45 -11.67 -5.09 22.61
CA PRO A 45 -12.76 -6.07 22.54
C PRO A 45 -12.45 -7.38 23.27
N PHE A 46 -11.25 -7.92 23.07
CA PHE A 46 -10.80 -9.14 23.73
C PHE A 46 -10.67 -8.95 25.24
N PHE A 47 -10.06 -7.85 25.69
CA PHE A 47 -9.93 -7.56 27.13
C PHE A 47 -11.30 -7.46 27.82
N HIS A 48 -12.26 -6.79 27.20
CA HIS A 48 -13.62 -6.73 27.71
C HIS A 48 -14.29 -8.11 27.69
N ALA A 49 -14.21 -8.83 26.58
CA ALA A 49 -14.82 -10.15 26.42
C ALA A 49 -14.25 -11.20 27.38
N PHE A 50 -12.95 -11.14 27.69
CA PHE A 50 -12.31 -12.06 28.62
C PHE A 50 -12.93 -12.01 30.02
N HIS A 51 -13.47 -10.86 30.44
CA HIS A 51 -14.15 -10.73 31.73
C HIS A 51 -15.56 -11.31 31.74
N THR A 52 -16.24 -11.35 30.59
CA THR A 52 -17.63 -11.84 30.50
C THR A 52 -17.69 -13.31 30.06
N TYR A 53 -16.80 -13.70 29.15
CA TYR A 53 -16.73 -15.03 28.54
C TYR A 53 -15.24 -15.40 28.31
N PRO A 54 -14.49 -15.77 29.37
CA PRO A 54 -13.05 -16.02 29.30
C PRO A 54 -12.69 -17.16 28.35
N VAL A 55 -13.49 -18.22 28.32
CA VAL A 55 -13.25 -19.40 27.46
C VAL A 55 -13.43 -19.04 25.98
N ASP A 56 -14.52 -18.38 25.61
CA ASP A 56 -14.74 -17.96 24.22
C ASP A 56 -13.66 -16.96 23.77
N ALA A 57 -13.28 -16.03 24.66
CA ALA A 57 -12.25 -15.04 24.38
C ALA A 57 -10.87 -15.67 24.12
N THR A 58 -10.46 -16.66 24.93
CA THR A 58 -9.18 -17.36 24.74
C THR A 58 -9.19 -18.24 23.50
N ILE A 59 -10.28 -18.97 23.24
CA ILE A 59 -10.43 -19.78 22.03
C ILE A 59 -10.36 -18.89 20.79
N THR A 60 -11.07 -17.76 20.80
CA THR A 60 -11.06 -16.82 19.67
C THR A 60 -9.68 -16.20 19.46
N LEU A 61 -8.99 -15.80 20.53
CA LEU A 61 -7.61 -15.30 20.46
C LEU A 61 -6.68 -16.35 19.85
N ALA A 62 -6.73 -17.59 20.35
CA ALA A 62 -5.90 -18.70 19.88
C ALA A 62 -6.19 -19.04 18.40
N ALA A 63 -7.46 -19.02 18.00
CA ALA A 63 -7.88 -19.27 16.63
C ALA A 63 -7.38 -18.21 15.64
N ILE A 64 -7.03 -17.00 16.10
CA ILE A 64 -6.44 -15.97 15.26
C ILE A 64 -4.92 -16.05 15.30
N THR A 65 -4.29 -16.05 16.48
CA THR A 65 -2.85 -15.74 16.56
C THR A 65 -1.93 -16.95 16.50
N HIS A 66 -2.38 -18.16 16.86
CA HIS A 66 -1.60 -19.40 16.83
C HIS A 66 -0.13 -19.28 17.35
N ASP A 67 0.13 -18.36 18.29
CA ASP A 67 1.47 -17.97 18.72
C ASP A 67 1.62 -17.89 20.25
N ALA A 68 2.88 -17.86 20.71
CA ALA A 68 3.20 -17.86 22.14
C ALA A 68 2.77 -16.58 22.87
N GLY A 69 2.65 -15.44 22.16
CA GLY A 69 2.25 -14.17 22.77
C GLY A 69 0.77 -14.10 23.15
N ALA A 70 -0.08 -14.98 22.62
CA ALA A 70 -1.46 -15.15 23.10
C ALA A 70 -1.52 -15.41 24.61
N ASN A 71 -0.64 -16.26 25.13
CA ASN A 71 -0.55 -16.57 26.55
C ASN A 71 -0.13 -15.35 27.38
N LEU A 72 0.78 -14.52 26.84
CA LEU A 72 1.22 -13.29 27.50
C LEU A 72 0.07 -12.27 27.58
N LEU A 73 -0.75 -12.15 26.54
CA LEU A 73 -1.95 -11.30 26.56
C LEU A 73 -2.97 -11.79 27.59
N VAL A 74 -3.20 -13.09 27.70
CA VAL A 74 -4.09 -13.66 28.73
C VAL A 74 -3.55 -13.38 30.14
N GLN A 75 -2.27 -13.64 30.38
CA GLN A 75 -1.62 -13.32 31.66
C GLN A 75 -1.68 -11.82 31.98
N ARG A 76 -1.58 -10.96 30.96
CA ARG A 76 -1.69 -9.51 31.11
C ARG A 76 -3.07 -9.10 31.59
N VAL A 77 -4.14 -9.61 30.99
CA VAL A 77 -5.52 -9.30 31.40
C VAL A 77 -5.81 -9.70 32.84
N LEU A 78 -5.24 -10.82 33.29
CA LEU A 78 -5.36 -11.26 34.68
C LEU A 78 -4.69 -10.30 35.67
N ARG A 79 -3.62 -9.61 35.25
CA ARG A 79 -2.89 -8.63 36.08
C ARG A 79 -3.45 -7.22 35.99
N ASN A 80 -3.92 -6.80 34.82
CA ASN A 80 -4.47 -5.47 34.59
C ASN A 80 -5.76 -5.55 33.76
N ARG A 81 -6.86 -5.15 34.39
CA ARG A 81 -8.21 -5.20 33.83
C ARG A 81 -8.42 -4.24 32.65
N TYR A 82 -7.78 -3.07 32.70
CA TYR A 82 -7.98 -2.00 31.73
C TYR A 82 -6.62 -1.39 31.36
N PRO A 83 -5.85 -2.04 30.48
CA PRO A 83 -4.55 -1.53 30.07
C PRO A 83 -4.68 -0.18 29.37
N THR A 84 -3.79 0.74 29.72
CA THR A 84 -3.67 2.04 29.07
C THR A 84 -2.82 1.96 27.81
N VAL A 85 -2.83 3.00 26.98
CA VAL A 85 -1.96 3.05 25.79
C VAL A 85 -0.47 3.00 26.19
N MET A 86 -0.11 3.61 27.32
CA MET A 86 1.26 3.56 27.85
C MET A 86 1.67 2.15 28.29
N ASP A 87 0.73 1.37 28.84
CA ASP A 87 0.97 -0.02 29.20
C ASP A 87 1.24 -0.88 27.97
N ILE A 88 0.49 -0.65 26.89
CA ILE A 88 0.69 -1.34 25.61
C ILE A 88 2.00 -0.91 24.95
N ASP A 89 2.34 0.39 24.94
CA ASP A 89 3.63 0.85 24.40
C ASP A 89 4.82 0.20 25.12
N ARG A 90 4.75 0.13 26.47
CA ARG A 90 5.78 -0.53 27.27
C ARG A 90 5.92 -2.01 26.90
N ASP A 91 4.81 -2.72 26.72
CA ASP A 91 4.82 -4.15 26.39
C ASP A 91 5.40 -4.41 24.99
N LEU A 92 5.01 -3.59 24.00
CA LEU A 92 5.56 -3.66 22.64
C LEU A 92 7.07 -3.38 22.61
N ARG A 93 7.57 -2.52 23.50
CA ARG A 93 9.03 -2.31 23.61
C ARG A 93 9.73 -3.49 24.29
N ALA A 94 9.08 -4.15 25.23
CA ALA A 94 9.69 -5.16 26.10
C ALA A 94 9.70 -6.59 25.53
N SER A 95 8.69 -7.00 24.74
CA SER A 95 8.56 -8.38 24.26
C SER A 95 8.34 -8.46 22.75
N GLN A 96 9.20 -9.24 22.10
CA GLN A 96 9.03 -9.59 20.69
C GLN A 96 7.78 -10.43 20.46
N GLU A 97 7.41 -11.34 21.38
CA GLU A 97 6.23 -12.18 21.20
C GLU A 97 4.95 -11.35 21.22
N VAL A 98 4.85 -10.36 22.12
CA VAL A 98 3.69 -9.43 22.14
C VAL A 98 3.61 -8.65 20.84
N CYS A 99 4.75 -8.18 20.29
CA CYS A 99 4.76 -7.52 18.98
C CYS A 99 4.23 -8.41 17.87
N VAL A 100 4.68 -9.67 17.80
CA VAL A 100 4.23 -10.62 16.77
C VAL A 100 2.74 -10.88 16.88
N THR A 101 2.22 -11.13 18.10
CA THR A 101 0.80 -11.38 18.33
C THR A 101 -0.06 -10.15 18.01
N VAL A 102 0.37 -8.96 18.44
CA VAL A 102 -0.35 -7.71 18.14
C VAL A 102 -0.32 -7.42 16.64
N GLU A 103 0.82 -7.60 15.99
CA GLU A 103 0.95 -7.47 14.54
C GLU A 103 -0.01 -8.43 13.82
N HIS A 104 -0.06 -9.69 14.25
CA HIS A 104 -0.95 -10.70 13.70
C HIS A 104 -2.42 -10.29 13.84
N LEU A 105 -2.83 -9.85 15.03
CA LEU A 105 -4.20 -9.39 15.29
C LEU A 105 -4.57 -8.15 14.47
N VAL A 106 -3.69 -7.16 14.40
CA VAL A 106 -3.92 -5.92 13.63
C VAL A 106 -4.13 -6.23 12.14
N VAL A 107 -3.38 -7.20 11.60
CA VAL A 107 -3.49 -7.64 10.21
C VAL A 107 -4.78 -8.45 9.99
N GLU A 108 -5.03 -9.49 10.81
CA GLU A 108 -6.17 -10.40 10.63
C GLU A 108 -7.53 -9.75 10.89
N LEU A 109 -7.57 -8.78 11.81
CA LEU A 109 -8.78 -8.01 12.10
C LEU A 109 -8.89 -6.76 11.20
N GLN A 110 -7.90 -6.53 10.33
CA GLN A 110 -7.84 -5.45 9.36
C GLN A 110 -7.96 -4.05 9.98
N THR A 111 -7.44 -3.84 11.20
CA THR A 111 -7.60 -2.57 11.93
C THR A 111 -7.08 -1.38 11.12
N ILE A 112 -5.86 -1.49 10.56
CA ILE A 112 -5.23 -0.42 9.76
C ILE A 112 -5.97 -0.16 8.43
N PRO A 113 -6.26 -1.18 7.59
CA PRO A 113 -7.05 -1.00 6.37
C PRO A 113 -8.41 -0.35 6.63
N LEU A 114 -9.15 -0.84 7.63
CA LEU A 114 -10.46 -0.32 8.00
C LEU A 114 -10.41 1.11 8.51
N ALA A 115 -9.35 1.47 9.26
CA ALA A 115 -9.13 2.84 9.71
C ALA A 115 -8.88 3.77 8.52
N ILE A 116 -7.99 3.39 7.61
CA ILE A 116 -7.63 4.17 6.43
C ILE A 116 -8.84 4.37 5.50
N GLN A 117 -9.66 3.34 5.27
CA GLN A 117 -10.83 3.40 4.40
C GLN A 117 -11.85 4.47 4.85
N ARG A 118 -11.94 4.71 6.15
CA ARG A 118 -12.88 5.69 6.75
C ARG A 118 -12.32 7.12 6.77
N LEU A 119 -11.03 7.29 6.49
CA LEU A 119 -10.37 8.59 6.51
C LEU A 119 -10.35 9.23 5.12
N ASN A 120 -10.42 10.56 5.09
CA ASN A 120 -10.13 11.30 3.87
C ASN A 120 -8.63 11.21 3.51
N ALA A 121 -8.27 11.58 2.28
CA ALA A 121 -6.91 11.43 1.76
C ALA A 121 -5.83 12.06 2.66
N ARG A 122 -6.07 13.27 3.17
CA ARG A 122 -5.13 13.97 4.06
C ARG A 122 -4.92 13.23 5.39
N ARG A 123 -6.01 12.78 6.02
CA ARG A 123 -5.94 12.05 7.31
C ARG A 123 -5.40 10.64 7.14
N GLY A 124 -5.74 9.95 6.06
CA GLY A 124 -5.18 8.64 5.74
C GLY A 124 -3.67 8.72 5.47
N SER A 125 -3.20 9.73 4.73
CA SER A 125 -1.77 9.97 4.52
C SER A 125 -1.03 10.22 5.84
N TRP A 126 -1.59 11.08 6.70
CA TRP A 126 -1.06 11.30 8.05
C TRP A 126 -0.99 10.00 8.87
N LEU A 127 -2.02 9.17 8.83
CA LEU A 127 -2.07 7.93 9.61
C LEU A 127 -0.94 6.98 9.17
N ARG A 128 -0.78 6.77 7.86
CA ARG A 128 0.26 5.88 7.30
C ARG A 128 1.67 6.37 7.65
N SER A 129 1.98 7.64 7.38
CA SER A 129 3.32 8.18 7.65
C SER A 129 3.65 8.21 9.14
N THR A 130 2.66 8.42 10.00
CA THR A 130 2.86 8.37 11.45
C THR A 130 3.17 6.96 11.92
N ILE A 131 2.43 5.95 11.43
CA ILE A 131 2.70 4.54 11.75
C ILE A 131 4.10 4.16 11.26
N GLU A 132 4.44 4.41 10.00
CA GLU A 132 5.76 4.06 9.43
C GLU A 132 6.91 4.62 10.29
N ARG A 133 6.83 5.90 10.67
CA ARG A 133 7.81 6.56 11.53
C ARG A 133 7.88 5.98 12.95
N GLU A 134 6.73 5.64 13.55
CA GLU A 134 6.70 5.07 14.90
C GLU A 134 7.22 3.63 14.93
N LEU A 135 6.99 2.85 13.88
CA LEU A 135 7.53 1.48 13.78
C LEU A 135 9.06 1.44 13.82
N ASP A 136 9.75 2.52 13.43
CA ASP A 136 11.22 2.63 13.51
C ASP A 136 11.71 2.81 14.95
N ALA A 137 10.85 3.23 15.87
CA ALA A 137 11.19 3.45 17.28
C ALA A 137 11.10 2.16 18.14
N TYR A 138 10.66 1.04 17.56
CA TYR A 138 10.58 -0.23 18.26
C TYR A 138 11.78 -1.13 17.91
N PRO A 139 12.37 -1.85 18.89
CA PRO A 139 13.52 -2.73 18.63
C PRO A 139 13.21 -3.92 17.71
N TRP A 140 11.94 -4.31 17.64
CA TRP A 140 11.47 -5.53 16.99
C TRP A 140 10.90 -5.23 15.60
N SER A 141 11.03 -6.20 14.69
CA SER A 141 10.57 -6.04 13.31
C SER A 141 9.06 -6.24 13.18
N PHE A 142 8.33 -5.16 12.85
CA PHE A 142 6.92 -5.18 12.42
C PHE A 142 6.81 -5.39 10.90
N ALA A 143 7.34 -6.53 10.42
CA ALA A 143 7.48 -6.79 8.99
C ALA A 143 6.13 -6.87 8.26
N ARG A 144 5.12 -7.47 8.90
CA ARG A 144 3.81 -7.72 8.28
C ARG A 144 3.00 -6.43 8.17
N ILE A 145 3.03 -5.55 9.18
CA ILE A 145 2.42 -4.21 9.11
C ILE A 145 3.15 -3.34 8.08
N ARG A 146 4.49 -3.39 8.00
CA ARG A 146 5.24 -2.64 6.98
C ARG A 146 4.87 -3.07 5.56
N ASN A 147 4.77 -4.39 5.33
CA ASN A 147 4.31 -4.92 4.05
C ASN A 147 2.87 -4.50 3.75
N LEU A 148 1.97 -4.58 4.73
CA LEU A 148 0.59 -4.12 4.61
C LEU A 148 0.50 -2.63 4.24
N LEU A 149 1.26 -1.76 4.89
CA LEU A 149 1.29 -0.33 4.58
C LEU A 149 1.81 -0.06 3.17
N ARG A 150 2.84 -0.82 2.74
CA ARG A 150 3.36 -0.76 1.37
C ARG A 150 2.29 -1.16 0.34
N GLU A 151 1.62 -2.30 0.54
CA GLU A 151 0.53 -2.76 -0.33
C GLU A 151 -0.63 -1.77 -0.37
N LEU A 152 -1.01 -1.19 0.76
CA LEU A 152 -2.04 -0.15 0.79
C LEU A 152 -1.60 1.09 0.03
N ASN A 153 -0.35 1.53 0.16
CA ASN A 153 0.20 2.66 -0.61
C ASN A 153 0.19 2.36 -2.11
N GLU A 154 0.55 1.15 -2.52
CA GLU A 154 0.45 0.66 -3.90
C GLU A 154 -0.99 0.70 -4.41
N GLN A 155 -1.93 0.10 -3.68
CA GLN A 155 -3.34 0.08 -4.06
C GLN A 155 -3.92 1.49 -4.21
N ASN A 156 -3.58 2.43 -3.32
CA ASN A 156 -4.06 3.81 -3.44
C ASN A 156 -3.52 4.50 -4.70
N ARG A 157 -2.25 4.26 -5.06
CA ARG A 157 -1.64 4.81 -6.28
C ARG A 157 -2.30 4.22 -7.54
N ILE A 158 -2.48 2.90 -7.58
CA ILE A 158 -3.19 2.23 -8.68
C ILE A 158 -4.64 2.71 -8.77
N GLU A 159 -5.32 2.89 -7.65
CA GLU A 159 -6.70 3.37 -7.65
C GLU A 159 -6.81 4.82 -8.14
N SER A 160 -5.84 5.66 -7.77
CA SER A 160 -5.73 7.04 -8.28
C SER A 160 -5.59 7.05 -9.80
N LEU A 161 -4.76 6.14 -10.35
CA LEU A 161 -4.64 5.95 -11.80
C LEU A 161 -5.90 5.31 -12.42
N ARG A 162 -6.58 4.38 -11.74
CA ARG A 162 -7.81 3.75 -12.24
C ARG A 162 -8.92 4.76 -12.48
N ARG A 163 -9.02 5.79 -11.64
CA ARG A 163 -9.97 6.89 -11.83
C ARG A 163 -9.77 7.59 -13.17
N LEU A 164 -8.55 7.65 -13.69
CA LEU A 164 -8.29 8.23 -15.02
C LEU A 164 -8.88 7.43 -16.18
N ARG A 165 -9.33 6.19 -15.96
CA ARG A 165 -10.09 5.45 -16.99
C ARG A 165 -11.38 6.17 -17.37
N SER A 166 -12.06 6.85 -16.44
CA SER A 166 -13.29 7.59 -16.77
C SER A 166 -13.03 8.80 -17.65
N CYS A 167 -11.77 9.25 -17.75
CA CYS A 167 -11.38 10.36 -18.63
C CYS A 167 -11.27 9.94 -20.10
N ASN A 168 -11.39 8.64 -20.43
CA ASN A 168 -11.38 8.10 -21.80
C ASN A 168 -10.23 8.65 -22.66
N GLY A 169 -9.03 8.77 -22.08
CA GLY A 169 -7.84 9.25 -22.78
C GLY A 169 -7.69 10.77 -22.91
N ARG A 170 -8.61 11.57 -22.34
CA ARG A 170 -8.49 13.04 -22.25
C ARG A 170 -7.99 13.44 -20.87
N TYR A 171 -6.69 13.70 -20.74
CA TYR A 171 -6.05 13.97 -19.46
C TYR A 171 -5.78 15.46 -19.27
N GLY A 172 -6.11 15.99 -18.09
CA GLY A 172 -5.72 17.35 -17.70
C GLY A 172 -4.24 17.44 -17.31
N ALA A 173 -3.76 18.65 -17.02
CA ALA A 173 -2.36 18.87 -16.61
C ALA A 173 -2.00 18.07 -15.34
N ASP A 174 -2.88 18.05 -14.34
CA ASP A 174 -2.66 17.30 -13.09
C ASP A 174 -2.64 15.78 -13.33
N ASP A 175 -3.48 15.29 -14.24
CA ASP A 175 -3.53 13.87 -14.60
C ASP A 175 -2.24 13.44 -15.31
N LEU A 176 -1.72 14.28 -16.21
CA LEU A 176 -0.46 14.04 -16.91
C LEU A 176 0.72 14.05 -15.94
N ALA A 177 0.75 14.97 -14.96
CA ALA A 177 1.76 14.99 -13.92
C ALA A 177 1.71 13.73 -13.03
N LEU A 178 0.51 13.26 -12.70
CA LEU A 178 0.32 12.01 -11.95
C LEU A 178 0.81 10.80 -12.76
N ILE A 179 0.49 10.72 -14.05
CA ILE A 179 0.95 9.67 -14.95
C ILE A 179 2.48 9.70 -15.07
N GLU A 180 3.08 10.88 -15.24
CA GLU A 180 4.53 11.05 -15.33
C GLU A 180 5.25 10.53 -14.08
N ALA A 181 4.77 10.93 -12.89
CA ALA A 181 5.31 10.47 -11.62
C ALA A 181 5.17 8.94 -11.49
N SER A 182 4.03 8.40 -11.94
CA SER A 182 3.73 6.97 -11.84
C SER A 182 4.54 6.09 -12.79
N LEU A 183 5.03 6.63 -13.91
CA LEU A 183 5.96 5.91 -14.80
C LEU A 183 7.34 5.68 -14.16
N SER A 184 7.68 6.42 -13.10
CA SER A 184 8.93 6.26 -12.34
C SER A 184 8.68 5.70 -10.93
N ASP A 185 7.50 5.12 -10.70
CA ASP A 185 7.16 4.54 -9.41
C ASP A 185 8.05 3.32 -9.11
N ALA A 186 8.37 3.09 -7.83
CA ALA A 186 9.13 1.91 -7.42
C ALA A 186 8.42 0.59 -7.78
N VAL A 187 7.10 0.62 -7.93
CA VAL A 187 6.25 -0.57 -8.09
C VAL A 187 5.91 -0.78 -9.55
N ALA A 188 6.32 -1.93 -10.09
CA ALA A 188 6.14 -2.30 -11.50
C ALA A 188 4.67 -2.20 -11.95
N GLN A 189 3.73 -2.66 -11.11
CA GLN A 189 2.31 -2.59 -11.46
C GLN A 189 1.79 -1.15 -11.64
N VAL A 190 2.30 -0.19 -10.86
CA VAL A 190 1.96 1.24 -11.00
C VAL A 190 2.52 1.78 -12.32
N ARG A 191 3.79 1.49 -12.63
CA ARG A 191 4.45 1.89 -13.89
C ARG A 191 3.73 1.32 -15.12
N ALA A 192 3.45 0.01 -15.11
CA ALA A 192 2.72 -0.65 -16.20
C ALA A 192 1.32 -0.06 -16.40
N TYR A 193 0.64 0.31 -15.32
CA TYR A 193 -0.68 0.92 -15.40
C TYR A 193 -0.62 2.34 -15.98
N ALA A 194 0.37 3.14 -15.57
CA ALA A 194 0.62 4.48 -16.11
C ALA A 194 0.94 4.43 -17.61
N ALA A 195 1.78 3.48 -18.04
CA ALA A 195 2.07 3.24 -19.46
C ALA A 195 0.82 2.93 -20.27
N ARG A 196 -0.07 2.05 -19.75
CA ARG A 196 -1.36 1.73 -20.40
C ARG A 196 -2.27 2.94 -20.52
N LEU A 197 -2.31 3.81 -19.50
CA LEU A 197 -3.09 5.05 -19.55
C LEU A 197 -2.59 6.00 -20.64
N LEU A 198 -1.27 6.16 -20.78
CA LEU A 198 -0.71 6.93 -21.90
C LEU A 198 -1.10 6.35 -23.26
N GLY A 199 -1.04 5.03 -23.42
CA GLY A 199 -1.35 4.39 -24.70
C GLY A 199 -2.78 4.65 -25.21
N VAL A 200 -3.74 4.85 -24.30
CA VAL A 200 -5.14 5.18 -24.65
C VAL A 200 -5.42 6.67 -24.71
N MET A 201 -4.38 7.52 -24.55
CA MET A 201 -4.53 8.96 -24.66
C MET A 201 -5.02 9.34 -26.06
N VAL A 202 -5.92 10.33 -26.14
CA VAL A 202 -6.52 10.82 -27.40
C VAL A 202 -5.66 11.90 -28.03
N ASP A 203 -5.16 12.83 -27.23
CA ASP A 203 -4.29 13.91 -27.70
C ASP A 203 -2.84 13.42 -27.88
N ALA A 204 -2.01 14.24 -28.52
CA ALA A 204 -0.57 13.97 -28.62
C ALA A 204 0.09 14.13 -27.24
N PRO A 205 0.82 13.12 -26.74
CA PRO A 205 1.47 13.21 -25.44
C PRO A 205 2.59 14.26 -25.45
N PRO A 206 2.80 14.98 -24.33
CA PRO A 206 4.00 15.78 -24.14
C PRO A 206 5.26 14.97 -24.43
N MET A 207 6.24 15.57 -25.11
CA MET A 207 7.47 14.88 -25.50
C MET A 207 8.23 14.30 -24.30
N SER A 208 8.18 14.96 -23.12
CA SER A 208 8.75 14.44 -21.88
C SER A 208 8.18 13.07 -21.48
N LEU A 209 6.87 12.89 -21.64
CA LEU A 209 6.17 11.63 -21.38
C LEU A 209 6.52 10.57 -22.41
N VAL A 210 6.69 10.94 -23.69
CA VAL A 210 7.15 10.02 -24.74
C VAL A 210 8.56 9.50 -24.41
N ILE A 211 9.48 10.39 -24.05
CA ILE A 211 10.85 10.03 -23.67
C ILE A 211 10.83 9.08 -22.46
N ARG A 212 10.02 9.39 -21.44
CA ARG A 212 9.90 8.52 -20.26
C ARG A 212 9.30 7.16 -20.61
N LEU A 213 8.25 7.12 -21.43
CA LEU A 213 7.63 5.89 -21.88
C LEU A 213 8.61 5.03 -22.69
N LEU A 214 9.45 5.65 -23.52
CA LEU A 214 10.52 5.00 -24.26
C LEU A 214 11.60 4.41 -23.34
N GLN A 215 12.01 5.15 -22.31
CA GLN A 215 12.93 4.64 -21.29
C GLN A 215 12.34 3.43 -20.56
N VAL A 216 11.06 3.48 -20.19
CA VAL A 216 10.37 2.34 -19.57
C VAL A 216 10.34 1.14 -20.52
N ALA A 217 9.99 1.33 -21.79
CA ALA A 217 9.92 0.24 -22.76
C ALA A 217 11.27 -0.45 -22.99
N LEU A 218 12.37 0.32 -23.02
CA LEU A 218 13.71 -0.19 -23.34
C LEU A 218 14.51 -0.66 -22.12
N ARG A 219 14.22 -0.15 -20.92
CA ARG A 219 15.12 -0.27 -19.75
C ARG A 219 14.46 -0.78 -18.47
N ASP A 220 13.14 -0.84 -18.39
CA ASP A 220 12.47 -1.25 -17.16
C ASP A 220 12.79 -2.70 -16.80
N SER A 221 13.13 -2.99 -15.54
CA SER A 221 13.50 -4.34 -15.11
C SER A 221 12.33 -5.33 -15.20
N ASP A 222 11.09 -4.86 -15.09
CA ASP A 222 9.89 -5.69 -15.13
C ASP A 222 9.37 -5.89 -16.57
N ALA A 223 9.17 -7.15 -16.96
CA ALA A 223 8.82 -7.51 -18.33
C ALA A 223 7.41 -7.03 -18.74
N GLU A 224 6.44 -7.12 -17.83
CA GLU A 224 5.07 -6.65 -18.07
C GLU A 224 5.03 -5.13 -18.24
N THR A 225 5.85 -4.41 -17.47
CA THR A 225 6.01 -2.96 -17.57
C THR A 225 6.61 -2.56 -18.91
N ARG A 226 7.66 -3.25 -19.38
CA ARG A 226 8.22 -3.04 -20.73
C ARG A 226 7.19 -3.28 -21.82
N PHE A 227 6.45 -4.38 -21.75
CA PHE A 227 5.40 -4.71 -22.72
C PHE A 227 4.30 -3.65 -22.75
N ALA A 228 3.82 -3.21 -21.57
CA ALA A 228 2.83 -2.16 -21.47
C ALA A 228 3.29 -0.84 -22.12
N ALA A 229 4.56 -0.47 -21.92
CA ALA A 229 5.14 0.74 -22.50
C ALA A 229 5.36 0.63 -24.02
N ALA A 230 5.90 -0.50 -24.50
CA ALA A 230 6.05 -0.77 -25.93
C ALA A 230 4.70 -0.72 -26.67
N ARG A 231 3.67 -1.38 -26.11
CA ARG A 231 2.31 -1.35 -26.67
C ARG A 231 1.73 0.06 -26.67
N ALA A 232 1.97 0.84 -25.61
CA ALA A 232 1.53 2.23 -25.56
C ALA A 232 2.19 3.09 -26.65
N LEU A 233 3.48 2.92 -26.91
CA LEU A 233 4.17 3.56 -28.04
C LEU A 233 3.55 3.16 -29.38
N GLY A 234 3.22 1.88 -29.57
CA GLY A 234 2.50 1.39 -30.75
C GLY A 234 1.14 2.08 -31.00
N LEU A 235 0.36 2.26 -29.94
CA LEU A 235 -0.94 2.97 -30.00
C LEU A 235 -0.78 4.48 -30.24
N LEU A 236 0.35 5.05 -29.83
CA LEU A 236 0.67 6.46 -29.98
C LEU A 236 1.52 6.76 -31.22
N ARG A 237 1.86 5.76 -32.03
CA ARG A 237 2.90 5.84 -33.09
C ARG A 237 2.79 7.08 -33.98
N GLU A 238 1.60 7.37 -34.51
CA GLU A 238 1.34 8.49 -35.43
C GLU A 238 1.42 9.87 -34.77
N ARG A 239 1.35 9.92 -33.43
CA ARG A 239 1.21 11.16 -32.64
C ARG A 239 2.41 11.45 -31.74
N ALA A 240 3.22 10.44 -31.46
CA ALA A 240 4.26 10.50 -30.44
C ALA A 240 5.66 10.11 -30.95
N VAL A 241 5.75 9.23 -31.95
CA VAL A 241 7.03 8.64 -32.36
C VAL A 241 7.63 9.46 -33.50
N THR A 242 8.77 10.10 -33.21
CA THR A 242 9.57 10.84 -34.19
C THR A 242 10.61 9.94 -34.85
N ASN A 243 11.15 10.36 -36.00
CA ASN A 243 12.26 9.66 -36.65
C ASN A 243 13.49 9.53 -35.74
N ASP A 244 13.75 10.54 -34.89
CA ASP A 244 14.84 10.47 -33.90
C ASP A 244 14.60 9.37 -32.86
N ALA A 245 13.33 9.20 -32.42
CA ALA A 245 12.97 8.12 -31.51
C ALA A 245 13.11 6.74 -32.18
N LEU A 246 12.73 6.61 -33.46
CA LEU A 246 12.94 5.37 -34.23
C LEU A 246 14.43 5.02 -34.33
N THR A 247 15.25 5.97 -34.78
CA THR A 247 16.72 5.80 -34.88
C THR A 247 17.31 5.39 -33.53
N TYR A 248 16.83 6.00 -32.44
CA TYR A 248 17.24 5.64 -31.09
C TYR A 248 16.84 4.20 -30.74
N ILE A 249 15.62 3.75 -31.05
CA ILE A 249 15.17 2.37 -30.80
C ILE A 249 16.01 1.38 -31.64
N GLU A 250 16.21 1.66 -32.92
CA GLU A 250 17.00 0.82 -33.83
C GLU A 250 18.43 0.63 -33.34
N SER A 251 19.05 1.69 -32.81
CA SER A 251 20.41 1.59 -32.25
C SER A 251 20.51 0.55 -31.12
N HIS A 252 19.41 0.28 -30.40
CA HIS A 252 19.38 -0.73 -29.32
C HIS A 252 19.28 -2.18 -29.84
N LEU A 253 18.93 -2.40 -31.11
CA LEU A 253 18.99 -3.75 -31.73
C LEU A 253 20.42 -4.29 -31.83
N CYS A 254 21.40 -3.39 -31.89
CA CYS A 254 22.83 -3.73 -31.96
C CYS A 254 23.54 -3.60 -30.60
N HIS A 255 22.79 -3.42 -29.51
CA HIS A 255 23.36 -3.25 -28.17
C HIS A 255 24.04 -4.55 -27.70
N GLU A 256 25.14 -4.44 -26.94
CA GLU A 256 25.93 -5.59 -26.46
C GLU A 256 25.11 -6.51 -25.55
N ASP A 257 24.35 -5.92 -24.63
CA ASP A 257 23.45 -6.63 -23.72
C ASP A 257 22.17 -7.12 -24.45
N PRO A 258 21.90 -8.45 -24.47
CA PRO A 258 20.68 -9.04 -25.07
C PRO A 258 19.37 -8.45 -24.56
N PHE A 259 19.35 -7.95 -23.32
CA PHE A 259 18.18 -7.32 -22.72
C PHE A 259 17.67 -6.16 -23.59
N TYR A 260 18.56 -5.24 -23.95
CA TYR A 260 18.22 -4.07 -24.75
C TYR A 260 17.83 -4.45 -26.18
N ARG A 261 18.47 -5.46 -26.77
CA ARG A 261 18.09 -5.97 -28.10
C ARG A 261 16.67 -6.51 -28.12
N SER A 262 16.30 -7.31 -27.11
CA SER A 262 14.96 -7.87 -26.98
C SER A 262 13.90 -6.79 -26.76
N ALA A 263 14.22 -5.77 -25.97
CA ALA A 263 13.33 -4.65 -25.71
C ALA A 263 13.11 -3.78 -26.96
N ALA A 264 14.17 -3.50 -27.71
CA ALA A 264 14.09 -2.76 -28.97
C ALA A 264 13.23 -3.49 -30.01
N ALA A 265 13.47 -4.79 -30.21
CA ALA A 265 12.66 -5.62 -31.10
C ALA A 265 11.18 -5.65 -30.68
N LEU A 266 10.90 -5.70 -29.38
CA LEU A 266 9.53 -5.62 -28.86
C LEU A 266 8.87 -4.28 -29.21
N VAL A 267 9.57 -3.16 -29.01
CA VAL A 267 9.03 -1.83 -29.32
C VAL A 267 8.76 -1.69 -30.81
N LEU A 268 9.72 -2.03 -31.67
CA LEU A 268 9.54 -1.97 -33.13
C LEU A 268 8.39 -2.87 -33.59
N GLY A 269 8.27 -4.08 -33.03
CA GLY A 269 7.15 -4.97 -33.30
C GLY A 269 5.78 -4.40 -32.92
N GLN A 270 5.70 -3.55 -31.88
CA GLN A 270 4.46 -2.83 -31.53
C GLN A 270 4.20 -1.60 -32.42
N LEU A 271 5.25 -1.01 -33.00
CA LEU A 271 5.13 0.09 -33.97
C LEU A 271 4.63 -0.42 -35.33
N GLY A 272 4.93 -1.67 -35.70
CA GLY A 272 4.47 -2.31 -36.93
C GLY A 272 5.23 -1.79 -38.16
N ASP A 273 4.58 -1.72 -39.33
CA ASP A 273 5.17 -1.27 -40.60
C ASP A 273 5.68 0.19 -40.60
N TYR A 274 5.50 0.90 -39.48
CA TYR A 274 6.06 2.23 -39.22
C TYR A 274 7.51 2.20 -38.69
N ALA A 275 8.02 1.01 -38.37
CA ALA A 275 9.38 0.75 -37.91
C ALA A 275 10.29 0.28 -39.05
#